data_AF-A0A537TI91-F1
#
_entry.id   AF-A0A537TI91-F1
#
_cell.length_a   1.000
_cell.length_b   1.000
_cell.length_c   1.000
_cell.angle_alpha   90.00
_cell.angle_beta   90.00
_cell.angle_gamma   90.00
#
_symmetry.space_group_name_H-M   'P 1'
#
loop_
_entity.id
_entity.type
_entity.pdbx_description
1 polymer ?
#
loop_
_entity_poly.entity_id
_entity_poly.type
_entity_poly.pdbx_seq_one_letter_code
_entity_poly.pdbx_strand_id
1 'polypeptide(L)'
;MRTRLERRRKRLARFHRERQGIKIRRHGRRGRGNNRLFGGGGTNTVSYAGASAGVIVGLGADTATGDGTDTVTGFTNVIGSALDDTVAPFPFGSFALTGGGGVDTVDFSHFPAKVTVDFGTGSVTSGGTSATVSGFEDVRDTPFADALTGDASGNRLAGLGGNDNINAVDGIPATTRSTGGRHLGHL
;
A
#
# COMPACT_ATOMS: atom_id res chain seq x y z
N MET A 1 46.87 30.91 15.19
CA MET A 1 47.03 29.44 15.07
C MET A 1 46.01 28.74 15.97
N ARG A 2 44.94 28.12 15.43
CA ARG A 2 43.92 27.41 16.24
C ARG A 2 44.44 26.04 16.72
N THR A 3 44.38 25.80 18.03
CA THR A 3 45.02 24.68 18.73
C THR A 3 44.33 23.33 18.43
N ARG A 4 45.06 22.22 18.61
CA ARG A 4 44.58 20.84 18.37
C ARG A 4 43.27 20.52 19.13
N LEU A 5 42.99 21.21 20.23
CA LEU A 5 41.78 21.01 21.05
C LEU A 5 40.52 21.70 20.45
N GLU A 6 40.66 22.87 19.81
CA GLU A 6 39.54 23.56 19.14
C GLU A 6 39.05 22.82 17.89
N ARG A 7 39.96 22.15 17.17
CA ARG A 7 39.59 21.29 16.03
C ARG A 7 38.79 20.06 16.48
N ARG A 8 39.05 19.56 17.70
CA ARG A 8 38.34 18.41 18.28
C ARG A 8 36.94 18.80 18.80
N ARG A 9 36.79 20.00 19.38
CA ARG A 9 35.47 20.54 19.79
C ARG A 9 34.56 20.85 18.60
N LYS A 10 35.08 21.35 17.46
CA LYS A 10 34.29 21.51 16.23
C LYS A 10 33.88 20.17 15.57
N ARG A 11 34.71 19.13 15.68
CA ARG A 11 34.33 17.78 15.21
C ARG A 11 33.25 17.13 16.08
N LEU A 12 33.23 17.40 17.39
CA LEU A 12 32.20 16.90 18.30
C LEU A 12 30.88 17.69 18.24
N ALA A 13 30.92 18.99 17.93
CA ALA A 13 29.70 19.78 17.69
C ALA A 13 29.01 19.44 16.35
N ARG A 14 29.72 18.83 15.40
CA ARG A 14 29.15 18.29 14.16
C ARG A 14 28.51 16.90 14.34
N PHE A 15 28.71 16.27 15.49
CA PHE A 15 28.19 14.93 15.80
C PHE A 15 26.96 14.94 16.74
N HIS A 16 26.53 16.13 17.20
CA HIS A 16 25.41 16.26 18.13
C HIS A 16 24.25 17.14 17.61
N ARG A 17 24.28 17.51 16.32
CA ARG A 17 23.19 18.23 15.65
C ARG A 17 22.65 17.41 14.46
N GLU A 18 22.53 16.11 14.68
CA GLU A 18 22.04 15.13 13.69
C GLU A 18 21.09 14.10 14.35
N ARG A 19 20.38 14.51 15.41
CA ARG A 19 19.32 13.73 16.09
C ARG A 19 17.90 14.27 15.87
N GLN A 20 17.71 15.19 14.92
CA GLN A 20 16.40 15.70 14.52
C GLN A 20 16.46 15.97 13.01
N GLY A 21 16.16 14.94 12.21
CA GLY A 21 16.22 15.05 10.76
C GLY A 21 16.40 13.69 10.09
N ILE A 22 15.27 13.04 9.80
CA ILE A 22 15.01 12.12 8.68
C ILE A 22 16.27 11.65 7.94
N LYS A 23 16.74 10.43 8.27
CA LYS A 23 17.72 9.71 7.45
C LYS A 23 17.02 9.08 6.26
N ILE A 24 16.99 9.81 5.15
CA ILE A 24 16.71 9.25 3.83
C ILE A 24 17.78 8.20 3.53
N ARG A 25 17.39 6.93 3.41
CA ARG A 25 18.19 5.91 2.71
C ARG A 25 17.35 5.33 1.59
N ARG A 26 17.50 5.93 0.40
CA ARG A 26 17.12 5.33 -0.89
C ARG A 26 17.65 3.89 -0.97
N HIS A 27 16.78 2.90 -0.91
CA HIS A 27 17.06 1.54 -1.42
C HIS A 27 15.78 0.99 -2.05
N GLY A 28 15.51 1.42 -3.27
CA GLY A 28 14.42 0.91 -4.12
C GLY A 28 14.81 1.01 -5.59
N ARG A 29 16.07 0.73 -5.92
CA ARG A 29 16.52 0.66 -7.33
C ARG A 29 17.40 -0.56 -7.53
N ARG A 30 16.73 -1.69 -7.61
CA ARG A 30 17.12 -2.95 -8.25
C ARG A 30 15.75 -3.39 -8.82
N GLY A 31 15.40 -3.25 -10.11
CA GLY A 31 16.16 -3.50 -11.32
C GLY A 31 16.16 -5.00 -11.56
N ARG A 32 15.29 -5.48 -12.47
CA ARG A 32 15.16 -6.85 -13.01
C ARG A 32 15.85 -7.98 -12.24
N GLY A 33 15.07 -8.99 -11.87
CA GLY A 33 15.54 -10.23 -11.25
C GLY A 33 15.40 -10.21 -9.74
N ASN A 34 15.71 -11.33 -9.09
CA ASN A 34 15.33 -11.57 -7.70
C ASN A 34 16.15 -10.71 -6.73
N ASN A 35 15.50 -9.85 -5.95
CA ASN A 35 16.16 -8.93 -5.04
C ASN A 35 15.77 -9.17 -3.58
N ARG A 36 16.62 -8.74 -2.64
CA ARG A 36 16.28 -8.63 -1.22
C ARG A 36 16.21 -7.16 -0.86
N LEU A 37 15.02 -6.68 -0.56
CA LEU A 37 14.70 -5.30 -0.28
C LEU A 37 14.31 -5.17 1.20
N PHE A 38 14.91 -4.20 1.88
CA PHE A 38 14.70 -3.96 3.31
C PHE A 38 14.48 -2.47 3.55
N GLY A 39 13.29 -2.10 4.02
CA GLY A 39 12.95 -0.71 4.37
C GLY A 39 13.52 -0.29 5.73
N GLY A 40 13.64 -1.23 6.67
CA GLY A 40 14.07 -0.92 8.04
C GLY A 40 12.98 -0.26 8.87
N GLY A 41 13.37 0.48 9.91
CA GLY A 41 12.42 1.16 10.79
C GLY A 41 11.82 2.42 10.16
N GLY A 42 10.66 2.85 10.67
CA GLY A 42 9.95 4.04 10.20
C GLY A 42 9.10 3.78 8.95
N THR A 43 8.71 4.86 8.28
CA THR A 43 7.90 4.82 7.04
C THR A 43 8.80 4.64 5.84
N ASN A 44 8.60 3.56 5.07
CA ASN A 44 9.46 3.19 3.95
C ASN A 44 8.64 2.83 2.72
N THR A 45 9.09 3.27 1.55
CA THR A 45 8.43 2.99 0.27
C THR A 45 9.24 2.04 -0.58
N VAL A 46 8.62 0.94 -1.01
CA VAL A 46 9.09 0.12 -2.14
C VAL A 46 8.38 0.61 -3.41
N SER A 47 9.12 0.70 -4.52
CA SER A 47 8.60 1.26 -5.76
C SER A 47 8.93 0.35 -6.95
N TYR A 48 7.87 -0.01 -7.67
CA TYR A 48 7.88 -0.80 -8.90
C TYR A 48 7.46 0.02 -10.13
N ALA A 49 7.47 1.36 -10.03
CA ALA A 49 7.03 2.26 -11.10
C ALA A 49 7.80 2.11 -12.44
N GLY A 50 8.94 1.42 -12.42
CA GLY A 50 9.73 1.10 -13.61
C GLY A 50 9.66 -0.37 -14.05
N ALA A 51 8.83 -1.20 -13.40
CA ALA A 51 8.64 -2.59 -13.77
C ALA A 51 8.01 -2.69 -15.17
N SER A 52 8.46 -3.67 -15.96
CA SER A 52 7.94 -3.90 -17.31
C SER A 52 6.75 -4.87 -17.37
N ALA A 53 6.26 -5.33 -16.20
CA ALA A 53 5.09 -6.16 -16.03
C ALA A 53 4.36 -5.71 -14.75
N GLY A 54 3.06 -6.00 -14.65
CA GLY A 54 2.29 -5.83 -13.43
C GLY A 54 2.89 -6.61 -12.28
N VAL A 55 2.89 -6.03 -11.08
CA VAL A 55 3.53 -6.59 -9.90
C VAL A 55 2.52 -7.10 -8.88
N ILE A 56 2.84 -8.24 -8.25
CA ILE A 56 2.09 -8.76 -7.11
C ILE A 56 2.95 -8.57 -5.87
N VAL A 57 2.58 -7.63 -5.01
CA VAL A 57 3.32 -7.24 -3.79
C VAL A 57 2.53 -7.67 -2.56
N GLY A 58 3.05 -8.65 -1.82
CA GLY A 58 2.52 -9.08 -0.54
C GLY A 58 3.45 -8.68 0.61
N LEU A 59 3.11 -7.61 1.33
CA LEU A 59 3.91 -7.14 2.46
C LEU A 59 3.91 -8.16 3.61
N GLY A 60 2.75 -8.76 3.91
CA GLY A 60 2.64 -9.83 4.91
C GLY A 60 3.35 -11.14 4.54
N ALA A 61 3.55 -11.38 3.24
CA ALA A 61 4.26 -12.54 2.72
C ALA A 61 5.77 -12.28 2.54
N ASP A 62 6.22 -11.04 2.73
CA ASP A 62 7.56 -10.56 2.41
C ASP A 62 7.96 -10.85 0.95
N THR A 63 7.02 -10.85 0.01
CA THR A 63 7.29 -11.18 -1.41
C THR A 63 6.76 -10.13 -2.38
N ALA A 64 7.50 -9.90 -3.46
CA ALA A 64 6.99 -9.21 -4.64
C ALA A 64 7.38 -9.95 -5.93
N THR A 65 6.47 -10.03 -6.89
CA THR A 65 6.73 -10.66 -8.20
C THR A 65 6.34 -9.74 -9.35
N GLY A 66 6.75 -10.05 -10.59
CA GLY A 66 6.43 -9.26 -11.80
C GLY A 66 7.67 -8.68 -12.48
N ASP A 67 8.63 -8.13 -11.72
CA ASP A 67 9.96 -7.71 -12.21
C ASP A 67 11.09 -8.63 -11.71
N GLY A 68 10.76 -9.90 -11.48
CA GLY A 68 11.58 -10.86 -10.74
C GLY A 68 10.77 -11.49 -9.61
N THR A 69 11.44 -12.17 -8.68
CA THR A 69 10.89 -12.63 -7.40
C THR A 69 11.71 -12.03 -6.27
N ASP A 70 11.18 -10.97 -5.69
CA ASP A 70 11.82 -10.21 -4.63
C ASP A 70 11.36 -10.66 -3.25
N THR A 71 12.26 -10.53 -2.27
CA THR A 71 11.92 -10.49 -0.85
C THR A 71 11.76 -9.02 -0.43
N VAL A 72 10.59 -8.62 0.07
CA VAL A 72 10.27 -7.23 0.44
C VAL A 72 9.90 -7.12 1.92
N THR A 73 10.79 -6.57 2.73
CA THR A 73 10.64 -6.56 4.21
C THR A 73 10.71 -5.15 4.77
N GLY A 74 9.90 -4.84 5.78
CA GLY A 74 9.95 -3.55 6.49
C GLY A 74 9.53 -2.33 5.67
N PHE A 75 8.69 -2.52 4.65
CA PHE A 75 8.08 -1.44 3.89
C PHE A 75 6.65 -1.19 4.39
N THR A 76 6.26 0.08 4.42
CA THR A 76 4.91 0.52 4.79
C THR A 76 4.19 1.16 3.61
N ASN A 77 4.90 1.50 2.54
CA ASN A 77 4.31 2.15 1.38
C ASN A 77 4.72 1.37 0.13
N VAL A 78 3.82 1.30 -0.84
CA VAL A 78 4.02 0.62 -2.12
C VAL A 78 3.63 1.58 -3.23
N ILE A 79 4.47 1.65 -4.26
CA ILE A 79 4.12 2.23 -5.56
C ILE A 79 4.22 1.09 -6.56
N GLY A 80 3.11 0.75 -7.22
CA GLY A 80 3.06 -0.23 -8.29
C GLY A 80 3.69 0.27 -9.58
N SER A 81 3.43 -0.46 -10.65
CA SER A 81 3.91 -0.25 -12.01
C SER A 81 2.95 0.63 -12.82
N ALA A 82 3.07 0.60 -14.15
CA ALA A 82 2.12 1.25 -15.06
C ALA A 82 1.15 0.23 -15.70
N LEU A 83 1.06 -0.96 -15.10
CA LEU A 83 0.34 -2.14 -15.56
C LEU A 83 -0.40 -2.73 -14.36
N ASP A 84 -1.36 -3.61 -14.62
CA ASP A 84 -2.23 -4.22 -13.61
C ASP A 84 -1.45 -4.84 -12.44
N ASP A 85 -1.52 -4.20 -11.27
CA ASP A 85 -0.84 -4.62 -10.06
C ASP A 85 -1.78 -5.25 -9.04
N THR A 86 -1.23 -6.00 -8.09
CA THR A 86 -1.93 -6.46 -6.90
C THR A 86 -1.10 -6.16 -5.67
N VAL A 87 -1.68 -5.45 -4.69
CA VAL A 87 -0.99 -5.07 -3.45
C VAL A 87 -1.75 -5.59 -2.24
N ALA A 88 -1.11 -6.45 -1.44
CA ALA A 88 -1.60 -6.95 -0.17
C ALA A 88 -0.78 -6.35 1.00
N PRO A 89 -1.31 -5.36 1.74
CA PRO A 89 -0.61 -4.71 2.86
C PRO A 89 -0.61 -5.56 4.15
N PHE A 90 0.06 -5.11 5.21
CA PHE A 90 -0.08 -5.78 6.51
C PHE A 90 -1.44 -5.46 7.17
N PRO A 91 -1.99 -6.36 8.01
CA PRO A 91 -3.24 -6.14 8.74
C PRO A 91 -3.08 -5.27 10.01
N PHE A 92 -2.01 -4.48 10.10
CA PHE A 92 -1.76 -3.56 11.21
C PHE A 92 -0.85 -2.41 10.78
N GLY A 93 -1.02 -1.21 11.33
CA GLY A 93 -0.14 -0.07 11.06
C GLY A 93 -0.69 0.88 9.99
N SER A 94 0.18 1.76 9.49
CA SER A 94 -0.21 2.82 8.55
C SER A 94 0.51 2.72 7.22
N PHE A 95 -0.26 2.75 6.12
CA PHE A 95 0.25 2.53 4.77
C PHE A 95 -0.11 3.65 3.79
N ALA A 96 0.75 3.86 2.78
CA ALA A 96 0.40 4.60 1.58
C ALA A 96 0.63 3.71 0.36
N LEU A 97 -0.46 3.36 -0.32
CA LEU A 97 -0.46 2.47 -1.48
C LEU A 97 -0.85 3.27 -2.71
N THR A 98 -0.07 3.11 -3.77
CA THR A 98 -0.37 3.66 -5.09
C THR A 98 -0.28 2.50 -6.09
N GLY A 99 -1.35 2.21 -6.83
CA GLY A 99 -1.34 1.21 -7.90
C GLY A 99 -0.49 1.72 -9.05
N GLY A 100 -1.01 2.66 -9.80
CA GLY A 100 -0.23 3.39 -10.80
C GLY A 100 -1.08 3.66 -12.02
N GLY A 101 -0.70 3.07 -13.14
CA GLY A 101 -1.60 2.91 -14.29
C GLY A 101 -1.94 1.44 -14.46
N GLY A 102 -2.98 1.14 -15.23
CA GLY A 102 -3.50 -0.22 -15.35
C GLY A 102 -4.81 -0.35 -14.58
N VAL A 103 -5.23 -1.60 -14.36
CA VAL A 103 -6.36 -1.94 -13.48
C VAL A 103 -5.78 -2.63 -12.25
N ASP A 104 -5.72 -1.87 -11.15
CA ASP A 104 -4.97 -2.26 -9.96
C ASP A 104 -5.89 -2.81 -8.87
N THR A 105 -5.43 -3.88 -8.20
CA THR A 105 -6.15 -4.52 -7.09
C THR A 105 -5.47 -4.28 -5.75
N VAL A 106 -6.23 -3.83 -4.76
CA VAL A 106 -5.82 -3.92 -3.35
C VAL A 106 -6.46 -5.15 -2.71
N ASP A 107 -5.63 -6.03 -2.13
CA ASP A 107 -6.06 -7.31 -1.56
C ASP A 107 -5.99 -7.30 -0.03
N PHE A 108 -7.16 -7.24 0.59
CA PHE A 108 -7.36 -7.32 2.04
C PHE A 108 -7.84 -8.70 2.50
N SER A 109 -7.90 -9.71 1.63
CA SER A 109 -8.51 -11.01 1.91
C SER A 109 -7.98 -11.75 3.14
N HIS A 110 -6.75 -11.43 3.55
CA HIS A 110 -6.10 -12.02 4.72
C HIS A 110 -6.29 -11.21 6.00
N PHE A 111 -7.04 -10.10 5.97
CA PHE A 111 -7.25 -9.26 7.15
C PHE A 111 -8.14 -9.99 8.17
N PRO A 112 -7.82 -9.92 9.48
CA PRO A 112 -8.54 -10.64 10.52
C PRO A 112 -9.80 -9.91 11.02
N ALA A 113 -10.17 -8.79 10.40
CA ALA A 113 -11.33 -7.97 10.74
C ALA A 113 -11.87 -7.28 9.49
N LYS A 114 -13.11 -6.79 9.54
CA LYS A 114 -13.73 -6.04 8.45
C LYS A 114 -12.87 -4.85 8.00
N VAL A 115 -12.99 -4.49 6.73
CA VAL A 115 -12.42 -3.28 6.13
C VAL A 115 -13.52 -2.27 5.82
N THR A 116 -13.19 -1.00 6.03
CA THR A 116 -13.92 0.13 5.46
C THR A 116 -13.01 0.74 4.41
N VAL A 117 -13.43 0.72 3.14
CA VAL A 117 -12.71 1.26 1.99
C VAL A 117 -13.56 2.36 1.36
N ASP A 118 -12.93 3.49 1.06
CA ASP A 118 -13.53 4.58 0.29
C ASP A 118 -12.52 5.03 -0.76
N PHE A 119 -12.75 4.63 -2.01
CA PHE A 119 -11.89 5.02 -3.13
C PHE A 119 -12.01 6.50 -3.48
N GLY A 120 -13.16 7.13 -3.24
CA GLY A 120 -13.39 8.55 -3.51
C GLY A 120 -12.54 9.46 -2.62
N THR A 121 -12.34 9.07 -1.35
CA THR A 121 -11.42 9.75 -0.44
C THR A 121 -10.03 9.11 -0.38
N GLY A 122 -9.86 7.93 -0.97
CA GLY A 122 -8.65 7.13 -0.91
C GLY A 122 -8.37 6.60 0.50
N SER A 123 -9.38 6.37 1.34
CA SER A 123 -9.22 5.97 2.74
C SER A 123 -9.51 4.49 2.96
N VAL A 124 -8.68 3.83 3.77
CA VAL A 124 -8.93 2.47 4.26
C VAL A 124 -8.72 2.41 5.76
N THR A 125 -9.64 1.74 6.47
CA THR A 125 -9.49 1.41 7.90
C THR A 125 -9.90 -0.03 8.18
N SER A 126 -9.19 -0.70 9.09
CA SER A 126 -9.56 -2.03 9.58
C SER A 126 -8.89 -2.34 10.91
N GLY A 127 -9.68 -2.41 11.99
CA GLY A 127 -9.16 -2.68 13.34
C GLY A 127 -8.08 -1.68 13.76
N GLY A 128 -6.81 -2.07 13.63
CA GLY A 128 -5.61 -1.26 13.89
C GLY A 128 -4.84 -0.80 12.65
N THR A 129 -5.42 -0.94 11.47
CA THR A 129 -4.86 -0.52 10.19
C THR A 129 -5.50 0.77 9.71
N SER A 130 -4.67 1.69 9.22
CA SER A 130 -5.08 2.81 8.38
C SER A 130 -4.26 2.81 7.09
N ALA A 131 -4.89 3.08 5.95
CA ALA A 131 -4.13 3.29 4.73
C ALA A 131 -4.72 4.41 3.89
N THR A 132 -3.87 5.04 3.10
CA THR A 132 -4.28 5.82 1.94
C THR A 132 -4.06 5.00 0.69
N VAL A 133 -5.07 4.89 -0.16
CA VAL A 133 -5.02 4.18 -1.45
C VAL A 133 -5.31 5.16 -2.57
N SER A 134 -4.62 5.02 -3.70
CA SER A 134 -4.82 5.87 -4.88
C SER A 134 -4.48 5.09 -6.15
N GLY A 135 -5.24 5.30 -7.23
CA GLY A 135 -5.07 4.55 -8.49
C GLY A 135 -5.31 3.06 -8.28
N PHE A 136 -6.42 2.71 -7.63
CA PHE A 136 -6.88 1.34 -7.48
C PHE A 136 -8.33 1.27 -7.90
N GLU A 137 -8.62 0.41 -8.87
CA GLU A 137 -9.95 0.21 -9.41
C GLU A 137 -10.62 -0.99 -8.74
N ASP A 138 -9.84 -1.93 -8.23
CA ASP A 138 -10.34 -3.19 -7.69
C ASP A 138 -10.00 -3.34 -6.20
N VAL A 139 -10.97 -3.87 -5.45
CA VAL A 139 -10.74 -4.35 -4.09
C VAL A 139 -11.13 -5.81 -3.99
N ARG A 140 -10.25 -6.59 -3.37
CA ARG A 140 -10.60 -7.87 -2.78
C ARG A 140 -10.68 -7.64 -1.28
N ASP A 141 -11.89 -7.63 -0.75
CA ASP A 141 -12.15 -7.34 0.66
C ASP A 141 -11.95 -8.58 1.55
N THR A 142 -12.62 -8.63 2.70
CA THR A 142 -12.47 -9.68 3.69
C THR A 142 -13.68 -10.64 3.70
N PRO A 143 -13.59 -11.77 4.42
CA PRO A 143 -14.78 -12.60 4.67
C PRO A 143 -15.80 -12.00 5.66
N PHE A 144 -15.53 -10.82 6.24
CA PHE A 144 -16.37 -10.15 7.23
C PHE A 144 -17.33 -9.17 6.58
N ALA A 145 -18.25 -8.58 7.36
CA ALA A 145 -19.17 -7.56 6.85
C ALA A 145 -18.43 -6.24 6.60
N ASP A 146 -18.07 -6.00 5.34
CA ASP A 146 -17.25 -4.88 4.91
C ASP A 146 -18.07 -3.65 4.51
N ALA A 147 -17.41 -2.49 4.42
CA ALA A 147 -18.03 -1.26 3.93
C ALA A 147 -17.18 -0.70 2.79
N LEU A 148 -17.68 -0.75 1.56
CA LEU A 148 -16.93 -0.40 0.36
C LEU A 148 -17.62 0.76 -0.36
N THR A 149 -16.91 1.86 -0.55
CA THR A 149 -17.36 3.00 -1.36
C THR A 149 -16.44 3.14 -2.57
N GLY A 150 -17.01 3.18 -3.77
CA GLY A 150 -16.28 3.46 -5.01
C GLY A 150 -15.89 4.93 -5.18
N ASP A 151 -15.24 5.25 -6.28
CA ASP A 151 -15.01 6.57 -6.84
C ASP A 151 -15.62 6.69 -8.26
N ALA A 152 -15.45 7.85 -8.89
CA ALA A 152 -15.98 8.12 -10.22
C ALA A 152 -15.21 7.40 -11.36
N SER A 153 -14.12 6.68 -11.05
CA SER A 153 -13.25 6.03 -12.02
C SER A 153 -13.77 4.65 -12.45
N GLY A 154 -14.81 4.15 -11.77
CA GLY A 154 -15.42 2.85 -12.02
C GLY A 154 -14.67 1.72 -11.31
N ASN A 155 -15.16 1.29 -10.16
CA ASN A 155 -14.49 0.28 -9.32
C ASN A 155 -15.16 -1.09 -9.40
N ARG A 156 -14.36 -2.15 -9.37
CA ARG A 156 -14.85 -3.52 -9.13
C ARG A 156 -14.77 -3.84 -7.65
N LEU A 157 -15.92 -3.70 -6.98
CA LEU A 157 -16.06 -3.99 -5.56
C LEU A 157 -16.53 -5.45 -5.39
N ALA A 158 -15.61 -6.34 -5.04
CA ALA A 158 -15.89 -7.78 -4.93
C ALA A 158 -15.71 -8.30 -3.49
N GLY A 159 -16.84 -8.74 -2.92
CA GLY A 159 -16.96 -9.42 -1.63
C GLY A 159 -16.41 -10.84 -1.59
N LEU A 160 -15.61 -11.20 -0.60
CA LEU A 160 -15.18 -12.57 -0.30
C LEU A 160 -16.10 -13.32 0.67
N GLY A 161 -17.12 -12.66 1.21
CA GLY A 161 -18.02 -13.21 2.22
C GLY A 161 -18.78 -12.06 2.87
N GLY A 162 -19.28 -12.26 4.09
CA GLY A 162 -19.88 -11.16 4.84
C GLY A 162 -21.19 -10.60 4.27
N ASN A 163 -21.81 -9.72 5.05
CA ASN A 163 -22.93 -8.90 4.61
C ASN A 163 -22.38 -7.50 4.34
N ASP A 164 -21.85 -7.29 3.15
CA ASP A 164 -21.14 -6.05 2.82
C ASP A 164 -22.11 -4.92 2.52
N ASN A 165 -21.71 -3.71 2.92
CA ASN A 165 -22.34 -2.46 2.51
C ASN A 165 -21.53 -1.85 1.36
N ILE A 166 -22.02 -2.05 0.13
CA ILE A 166 -21.34 -1.62 -1.10
C ILE A 166 -22.07 -0.42 -1.68
N ASN A 167 -21.38 0.72 -1.73
CA ASN A 167 -21.81 1.94 -2.40
C ASN A 167 -20.95 2.17 -3.65
N ALA A 168 -21.40 1.69 -4.80
CA ALA A 168 -20.80 2.03 -6.08
C ALA A 168 -21.31 3.42 -6.48
N VAL A 169 -20.50 4.47 -6.24
CA VAL A 169 -20.81 5.80 -6.78
C VAL A 169 -20.74 5.74 -8.32
N ASP A 170 -21.59 6.51 -9.01
CA ASP A 170 -21.91 6.32 -10.44
C ASP A 170 -20.68 6.27 -11.39
N GLY A 171 -20.67 5.29 -12.30
CA GLY A 171 -19.65 5.21 -13.36
C GLY A 171 -19.69 3.99 -14.30
N ILE A 172 -19.87 2.75 -13.80
CA ILE A 172 -20.02 1.48 -14.57
C ILE A 172 -20.39 0.36 -13.56
N PRO A 173 -21.11 -0.71 -13.95
CA PRO A 173 -21.62 -1.72 -13.02
C PRO A 173 -20.54 -2.31 -12.12
N ALA A 174 -20.63 -2.05 -10.81
CA ALA A 174 -20.05 -2.93 -9.82
C ALA A 174 -20.63 -4.32 -10.09
N THR A 175 -19.84 -5.23 -10.67
CA THR A 175 -20.18 -6.65 -10.65
C THR A 175 -20.04 -7.12 -9.21
N THR A 176 -21.06 -6.82 -8.41
CA THR A 176 -21.22 -7.30 -7.05
C THR A 176 -21.40 -8.81 -7.13
N ARG A 177 -20.29 -9.55 -7.00
CA ARG A 177 -20.33 -10.99 -6.77
C ARG A 177 -20.36 -11.26 -5.26
N SER A 178 -21.20 -10.57 -4.50
CA SER A 178 -21.40 -10.98 -3.11
C SER A 178 -22.37 -12.17 -3.10
N THR A 179 -21.96 -13.26 -2.45
CA THR A 179 -22.86 -14.40 -2.20
C THR A 179 -23.79 -14.16 -0.99
N GLY A 180 -23.93 -12.91 -0.50
CA GLY A 180 -24.70 -12.65 0.73
C GLY A 180 -25.09 -11.21 1.10
N GLY A 181 -24.68 -10.15 0.38
CA GLY A 181 -24.91 -8.76 0.82
C GLY A 181 -26.13 -8.07 0.19
N ARG A 182 -26.92 -7.35 0.99
CA ARG A 182 -28.00 -6.46 0.50
C ARG A 182 -27.38 -5.25 -0.19
N HIS A 183 -27.60 -5.14 -1.50
CA HIS A 183 -27.28 -3.97 -2.31
C HIS A 183 -28.22 -2.81 -1.93
N LEU A 184 -27.76 -1.85 -1.12
CA LEU A 184 -28.47 -0.59 -0.92
C LEU A 184 -28.07 0.35 -2.05
N GLY A 185 -28.76 0.23 -3.19
CA GLY A 185 -28.71 1.25 -4.23
C GLY A 185 -29.37 2.52 -3.69
N HIS A 186 -28.67 3.65 -3.78
CA HIS A 186 -29.28 4.95 -3.53
C HIS A 186 -30.26 5.32 -4.66
N LEU A 187 -31.35 5.97 -4.26
CA LEU A 187 -32.42 6.53 -5.09
C LEU A 187 -31.94 7.70 -5.94
#